data_AF-A0A7R9BU46-F1
#
_entry.id   AF-A0A7R9BU46-F1
#
_cell.length_a   1.000
_cell.length_b   1.000
_cell.length_c   1.000
_cell.angle_alpha   90.00
_cell.angle_beta   90.00
_cell.angle_gamma   90.00
#
_symmetry.space_group_name_H-M   'P 1'
#
loop_
_entity.id
_entity.type
_entity.pdbx_description
1 polymer ?
#
loop_
_entity_poly.entity_id
_entity_poly.type
_entity_poly.pdbx_seq_one_letter_code
_entity_poly.pdbx_strand_id
1 'polypeptide(L)'
;MEPWVVTTLLLCSYGFFKELRPSEPFLTEYLTGPQWVNLTGEDVYQNVYPVWTYSYLVLLLFVFLLTDLLRYKPVIVIEGIAYVATWSLLLWARGVFAMQVMEFTYGIATSTEVAYYTYIYAKAVRKRAFISTGMITNGLKE
;
A
#
# COMPACT_ATOMS: atom_id res chain seq x y z
N MET A 1 17.33 -23.81 -10.12
CA MET A 1 17.61 -22.38 -9.88
C MET A 1 17.88 -22.20 -8.40
N GLU A 2 18.89 -21.41 -8.04
CA GLU A 2 19.17 -21.02 -6.65
C GLU A 2 17.90 -20.47 -5.97
N PRO A 3 17.56 -20.87 -4.73
CA PRO A 3 16.32 -20.48 -4.06
C PRO A 3 16.20 -18.95 -3.85
N TRP A 4 17.33 -18.23 -3.81
CA TRP A 4 17.33 -16.76 -3.79
C TRP A 4 16.80 -16.14 -5.09
N VAL A 5 17.04 -16.79 -6.25
CA VAL A 5 16.62 -16.28 -7.56
C VAL A 5 15.10 -16.37 -7.67
N VAL A 6 14.54 -17.50 -7.26
CA VAL A 6 13.08 -17.72 -7.25
C VAL A 6 12.40 -16.71 -6.33
N THR A 7 12.95 -16.48 -5.13
CA THR A 7 12.39 -15.52 -4.17
C THR A 7 12.45 -14.08 -4.70
N THR A 8 13.56 -13.70 -5.33
CA THR A 8 13.73 -12.35 -5.90
C THR A 8 12.79 -12.15 -7.10
N LEU A 9 12.67 -13.16 -7.97
CA LEU A 9 11.80 -13.12 -9.14
C LEU A 9 10.32 -13.06 -8.74
N LEU A 10 9.91 -13.78 -7.69
CA LEU A 10 8.57 -13.68 -7.10
C LEU A 10 8.29 -12.30 -6.51
N LEU A 11 9.23 -11.71 -5.78
CA LEU A 11 9.08 -10.36 -5.22
C LEU A 11 8.99 -9.30 -6.33
N CYS A 12 9.82 -9.39 -7.36
CA CYS A 12 9.80 -8.46 -8.50
C CYS A 12 8.51 -8.60 -9.32
N SER A 13 8.05 -9.81 -9.60
CA SER A 13 6.79 -10.02 -10.31
C SER A 13 5.60 -9.55 -9.49
N TYR A 14 5.54 -9.87 -8.19
CA TYR A 14 4.50 -9.37 -7.29
C TYR A 14 4.45 -7.84 -7.27
N GLY A 15 5.61 -7.17 -7.10
CA GLY A 15 5.70 -5.72 -7.16
C GLY A 15 5.23 -5.17 -8.51
N PHE A 16 5.66 -5.77 -9.62
CA PHE A 16 5.22 -5.36 -10.95
C PHE A 16 3.69 -5.45 -11.12
N PHE A 17 3.08 -6.58 -10.78
CA PHE A 17 1.63 -6.74 -10.89
C PHE A 17 0.84 -5.85 -9.94
N LYS A 18 1.39 -5.56 -8.77
CA LYS A 18 0.81 -4.65 -7.79
C LYS A 18 0.82 -3.18 -8.26
N GLU A 19 1.89 -2.75 -8.91
CA GLU A 19 2.02 -1.38 -9.43
C GLU A 19 1.27 -1.18 -10.76
N LEU A 20 0.88 -2.28 -11.44
CA LEU A 20 -0.03 -2.22 -12.58
C LEU A 20 -1.44 -1.87 -12.11
N ARG A 21 -1.71 -0.58 -11.93
CA ARG A 21 -3.02 -0.03 -11.57
C ARG A 21 -3.63 0.78 -12.71
N PRO A 22 -3.87 0.17 -13.88
CA PRO A 22 -4.40 0.88 -15.04
C PRO A 22 -5.82 1.42 -14.80
N SER A 23 -6.53 0.96 -13.76
CA SER A 23 -7.89 1.39 -13.42
C SER A 23 -7.96 2.72 -12.66
N GLU A 24 -6.94 3.09 -11.90
CA GLU A 24 -6.90 4.33 -11.11
C GLU A 24 -7.16 5.60 -11.94
N PRO A 25 -6.54 5.82 -13.13
CA PRO A 25 -6.82 7.01 -13.93
C PRO A 25 -8.26 7.08 -14.47
N PHE A 26 -8.98 5.96 -14.53
CA PHE A 26 -10.36 5.91 -15.00
C PHE A 26 -11.38 5.94 -13.86
N LEU A 27 -10.95 5.96 -12.60
CA LEU A 27 -11.84 5.92 -11.44
C LEU A 27 -12.76 7.13 -11.40
N THR A 28 -12.23 8.34 -11.64
CA THR A 28 -13.05 9.57 -11.67
C THR A 28 -14.16 9.46 -12.70
N GLU A 29 -13.82 9.07 -13.94
CA GLU A 29 -14.78 8.92 -15.04
C GLU A 29 -15.79 7.80 -14.78
N TYR A 30 -15.39 6.74 -14.08
CA TYR A 30 -16.29 5.66 -13.67
C TYR A 30 -17.32 6.13 -12.65
N LEU A 31 -16.92 6.99 -11.69
CA LEU A 31 -17.80 7.52 -10.64
C LEU A 31 -18.72 8.65 -11.13
N THR A 32 -18.24 9.49 -12.05
CA THR A 32 -19.03 10.58 -12.67
C THR A 32 -19.89 10.10 -13.84
N GLY A 33 -19.62 8.90 -14.36
CA GLY A 33 -20.34 8.32 -15.49
C GLY A 33 -21.83 8.10 -15.19
N PRO A 34 -22.74 8.50 -16.10
CA PRO A 34 -24.19 8.38 -15.91
C PRO A 34 -24.71 6.93 -15.86
N GLN A 35 -23.87 5.95 -16.20
CA GLN A 35 -24.25 4.54 -16.27
C GLN A 35 -24.21 3.79 -14.92
N TRP A 36 -23.44 4.27 -13.92
CA TRP A 36 -23.13 3.43 -12.74
C TRP A 36 -23.46 4.07 -11.40
N VAL A 37 -23.11 5.34 -11.19
CA VAL A 37 -23.13 5.97 -9.86
C VAL A 37 -23.78 7.36 -9.90
N ASN A 38 -23.80 8.02 -11.07
CA ASN A 38 -24.56 9.25 -11.35
C ASN A 38 -24.34 10.34 -10.28
N LEU A 39 -23.12 10.43 -9.75
CA LEU A 39 -22.73 11.44 -8.77
C LEU A 39 -22.29 12.72 -9.48
N THR A 40 -22.65 13.86 -8.90
CA THR A 40 -22.14 15.16 -9.35
C THR A 40 -20.64 15.18 -9.13
N GLY A 41 -19.87 15.69 -10.10
CA GLY A 41 -18.41 15.77 -9.97
C GLY A 41 -17.97 16.46 -8.67
N GLU A 42 -18.68 17.50 -8.24
CA GLU A 42 -18.44 18.17 -6.96
C GLU A 42 -18.51 17.24 -5.74
N ASP A 43 -19.47 16.32 -5.69
CA ASP A 43 -19.61 15.38 -4.57
C ASP A 43 -18.41 14.44 -4.47
N VAL A 44 -17.90 13.97 -5.61
CA VAL A 44 -16.72 13.09 -5.66
C VAL A 44 -15.48 13.84 -5.18
N TYR A 45 -15.26 15.06 -5.69
CA TYR A 45 -14.09 15.84 -5.31
C TYR A 45 -14.11 16.36 -3.87
N GLN A 46 -15.27 16.73 -3.34
CA GLN A 46 -15.37 17.34 -2.02
C GLN A 46 -15.65 16.33 -0.89
N ASN A 47 -16.30 15.20 -1.19
CA ASN A 47 -16.72 14.24 -0.15
C ASN A 47 -16.03 12.89 -0.23
N VAL A 48 -15.50 12.48 -1.39
CA VAL A 48 -14.93 11.13 -1.60
C VAL A 48 -13.40 11.18 -1.54
N TYR A 49 -12.74 11.93 -2.42
CA TYR A 49 -11.27 12.05 -2.43
C TYR A 49 -10.61 12.53 -1.13
N PRO A 50 -11.17 13.50 -0.37
CA PRO A 50 -10.55 13.90 0.89
C PRO A 50 -10.57 12.78 1.93
N VAL A 51 -11.57 11.87 1.91
CA VAL A 51 -11.63 10.75 2.85
C VAL A 51 -10.41 9.85 2.70
N TRP A 52 -10.02 9.52 1.47
CA TRP A 52 -8.79 8.78 1.21
C TRP A 52 -7.56 9.48 1.79
N THR A 53 -7.39 10.77 1.47
CA THR A 53 -6.21 11.55 1.86
C THR A 53 -6.08 11.68 3.37
N TYR A 54 -7.16 12.05 4.07
CA TYR A 54 -7.14 12.19 5.53
C TYR A 54 -6.97 10.84 6.23
N SER A 55 -7.66 9.81 5.75
CA SER A 55 -7.56 8.47 6.34
C SER A 55 -6.16 7.89 6.17
N TYR A 56 -5.57 8.03 4.98
CA TYR A 56 -4.20 7.61 4.70
C TYR A 56 -3.20 8.24 5.67
N LEU A 57 -3.27 9.56 5.89
CA LEU A 57 -2.35 10.25 6.80
C LEU A 57 -2.43 9.72 8.24
N VAL A 58 -3.64 9.50 8.74
CA VAL A 58 -3.89 8.99 10.08
C VAL A 58 -3.45 7.52 10.18
N LEU A 59 -3.85 6.70 9.22
CA LEU A 59 -3.51 5.28 9.16
C LEU A 59 -2.02 5.05 9.03
N LEU A 60 -1.28 5.96 8.39
CA LEU A 60 0.17 5.88 8.28
C LEU A 60 0.83 5.76 9.67
N LEU A 61 0.38 6.55 10.65
CA LEU A 61 0.89 6.49 12.02
C LEU A 61 0.58 5.15 12.69
N PHE A 62 -0.66 4.66 12.51
CA PHE A 62 -1.10 3.39 13.08
C PHE A 62 -0.36 2.20 12.48
N VAL A 63 -0.26 2.16 11.15
CA VAL A 63 0.44 1.12 10.39
C VAL A 63 1.92 1.12 10.73
N PHE A 64 2.56 2.29 10.86
CA PHE A 64 3.97 2.37 11.26
C PHE A 64 4.20 1.72 12.62
N LEU A 65 3.35 2.05 13.61
CA LEU A 65 3.40 1.42 14.93
C LEU A 65 3.12 -0.09 14.87
N LEU A 66 2.14 -0.49 14.05
CA LEU A 66 1.78 -1.90 13.84
C LEU A 66 2.94 -2.70 13.23
N THR A 67 3.64 -2.12 12.25
CA THR A 67 4.78 -2.76 11.58
C THR A 67 5.97 -2.96 12.51
N ASP A 68 6.19 -2.04 13.46
CA ASP A 68 7.23 -2.17 14.48
C ASP A 68 6.90 -3.29 15.48
N LEU A 69 5.61 -3.51 15.77
CA LEU A 69 5.16 -4.51 16.75
C LEU A 69 4.99 -5.93 16.17
N LEU A 70 4.43 -6.07 14.96
CA LEU A 70 3.91 -7.34 14.43
C LEU A 70 4.74 -7.99 13.31
N ARG A 71 5.90 -7.43 12.96
CA ARG A 71 6.76 -7.86 11.82
C ARG A 71 6.04 -7.74 10.46
N TYR A 72 6.78 -8.00 9.38
CA TYR A 72 6.33 -7.78 7.99
C TYR A 72 5.21 -8.70 7.47
N LYS A 73 4.95 -9.85 8.11
CA LYS A 73 4.01 -10.87 7.59
C LYS A 73 2.53 -10.44 7.62
N PRO A 74 1.95 -9.97 8.75
CA PRO A 74 0.54 -9.57 8.80
C PRO A 74 0.24 -8.31 7.98
N VAL A 75 1.21 -7.41 7.85
CA VAL A 75 1.12 -6.17 7.06
C VAL A 75 0.74 -6.48 5.62
N ILE A 76 1.44 -7.42 4.98
CA ILE A 76 1.16 -7.85 3.59
C ILE A 76 -0.24 -8.49 3.45
N VAL A 77 -0.68 -9.23 4.47
CA VAL A 77 -2.00 -9.87 4.45
C VAL A 77 -3.12 -8.84 4.56
N ILE A 78 -2.97 -7.84 5.44
CA ILE A 78 -3.92 -6.74 5.61
C ILE A 78 -4.01 -5.93 4.31
N GLU A 79 -2.87 -5.62 3.69
CA GLU A 79 -2.79 -4.93 2.41
C GLU A 79 -3.59 -5.66 1.32
N GLY A 80 -3.35 -6.97 1.17
CA GLY A 80 -4.06 -7.79 0.17
C GLY A 80 -5.57 -7.83 0.40
N ILE A 81 -6.02 -7.99 1.65
CA ILE A 81 -7.44 -7.99 2.00
C ILE A 81 -8.07 -6.62 1.70
N ALA A 82 -7.36 -5.53 2.02
CA ALA A 82 -7.82 -4.17 1.76
C ALA A 82 -7.98 -3.87 0.26
N TYR A 83 -7.06 -4.36 -0.59
CA TYR A 83 -7.21 -4.26 -2.05
C TYR A 83 -8.40 -5.07 -2.57
N VAL A 84 -8.56 -6.32 -2.13
CA VAL A 84 -9.70 -7.16 -2.52
C VAL A 84 -11.02 -6.50 -2.10
N ALA A 85 -11.07 -5.92 -0.89
CA ALA A 85 -12.24 -5.18 -0.42
C ALA A 85 -12.52 -3.94 -1.28
N THR A 86 -11.50 -3.17 -1.62
CA THR A 86 -11.60 -1.98 -2.47
C THR A 86 -12.21 -2.32 -3.83
N TRP A 87 -11.66 -3.33 -4.52
CA TRP A 87 -12.15 -3.74 -5.83
C TRP A 87 -13.54 -4.38 -5.78
N SER A 88 -13.84 -5.12 -4.70
CA SER A 88 -15.18 -5.66 -4.48
C SER A 88 -16.21 -4.54 -4.29
N LEU A 89 -15.89 -3.54 -3.47
CA LEU A 89 -16.74 -2.37 -3.26
C LEU A 89 -16.93 -1.57 -4.55
N LEU A 90 -15.88 -1.43 -5.35
CA LEU A 90 -15.94 -0.73 -6.62
C LEU A 90 -16.91 -1.40 -7.62
N LEU A 91 -16.96 -2.74 -7.64
CA LEU A 91 -17.82 -3.49 -8.57
C LEU A 91 -19.28 -3.56 -8.16
N TRP A 92 -19.56 -3.69 -6.86
CA TRP A 92 -20.92 -3.97 -6.37
C TRP A 92 -21.60 -2.78 -5.68
N ALA A 93 -20.85 -1.84 -5.13
CA ALA A 93 -21.41 -0.81 -4.28
C ALA A 93 -21.85 0.43 -5.09
N ARG A 94 -22.93 1.07 -4.64
CA ARG A 94 -23.51 2.27 -5.25
C ARG A 94 -23.79 3.31 -4.17
N GLY A 95 -23.55 4.59 -4.51
CA GLY A 95 -23.83 5.74 -3.65
C GLY A 95 -22.60 6.31 -2.93
N VAL A 96 -22.73 7.55 -2.44
CA VAL A 96 -21.62 8.35 -1.87
C VAL A 96 -20.97 7.66 -0.67
N PHE A 97 -21.78 7.17 0.28
CA PHE A 97 -21.27 6.53 1.49
C PHE A 97 -20.45 5.28 1.18
N ALA A 98 -20.89 4.47 0.22
CA ALA A 98 -20.15 3.29 -0.18
C ALA A 98 -18.80 3.64 -0.84
N MET A 99 -18.76 4.73 -1.63
CA MET A 99 -17.51 5.21 -2.22
C MET A 99 -16.57 5.79 -1.16
N GLN A 100 -17.08 6.45 -0.12
CA GLN A 100 -16.27 6.87 1.03
C GLN A 100 -15.64 5.68 1.76
N VAL A 101 -16.39 4.60 1.96
CA VAL A 101 -15.86 3.36 2.56
C VAL A 101 -14.84 2.69 1.65
N MET A 102 -15.09 2.69 0.33
CA MET A 102 -14.12 2.19 -0.65
C MET A 102 -12.80 2.96 -0.57
N GLU A 103 -12.86 4.29 -0.54
CA GLU A 103 -11.68 5.17 -0.43
C GLU A 103 -10.96 4.98 0.90
N PHE A 104 -11.71 4.77 1.99
CA PHE A 104 -11.13 4.43 3.29
C PHE A 104 -10.36 3.10 3.23
N THR A 105 -10.95 2.06 2.66
CA THR A 105 -10.26 0.76 2.49
C THR A 105 -9.04 0.85 1.58
N TYR A 106 -9.12 1.68 0.54
CA TYR A 106 -8.00 1.95 -0.34
C TYR A 106 -6.88 2.72 0.39
N GLY A 107 -7.23 3.65 1.28
CA GLY A 107 -6.27 4.35 2.15
C GLY A 107 -5.55 3.43 3.14
N ILE A 108 -6.20 2.36 3.60
CA ILE A 108 -5.54 1.30 4.40
C ILE A 108 -4.51 0.57 3.54
N ALA A 109 -4.86 0.19 2.30
CA ALA A 109 -3.96 -0.52 1.41
C ALA A 109 -2.70 0.31 1.09
N THR A 110 -2.88 1.57 0.69
CA THR A 110 -1.76 2.46 0.32
C THR A 110 -0.88 2.84 1.52
N SER A 111 -1.45 3.05 2.71
CA SER A 111 -0.64 3.32 3.92
C SER A 111 0.20 2.11 4.34
N THR A 112 -0.37 0.91 4.22
CA THR A 112 0.31 -0.37 4.51
C THR A 112 1.48 -0.63 3.58
N GLU A 113 1.29 -0.33 2.29
CA GLU A 113 2.32 -0.40 1.26
C GLU A 113 3.52 0.52 1.55
N VAL A 114 3.28 1.79 1.88
CA VAL A 114 4.34 2.76 2.15
C VAL A 114 5.16 2.37 3.38
N ALA A 115 4.51 1.86 4.41
CA ALA A 115 5.18 1.35 5.61
C ALA A 115 6.03 0.11 5.29
N TYR A 116 5.55 -0.79 4.44
CA TYR A 116 6.29 -1.96 3.99
C TYR A 116 7.58 -1.60 3.25
N TYR A 117 7.52 -0.66 2.29
CA TYR A 117 8.72 -0.19 1.57
C TYR A 117 9.73 0.45 2.51
N THR A 118 9.25 1.25 3.47
CA THR A 118 10.09 1.91 4.48
C THR A 118 10.80 0.90 5.38
N TYR A 119 10.09 -0.14 5.84
CA TYR A 119 10.65 -1.21 6.67
C TYR A 119 11.77 -1.98 5.94
N ILE A 120 11.55 -2.36 4.67
CA ILE A 120 12.55 -3.06 3.87
C ILE A 120 13.80 -2.19 3.69
N TYR A 121 13.61 -0.92 3.36
CA TYR A 121 14.71 0.02 3.19
C TYR A 121 15.51 0.19 4.49
N ALA A 122 14.84 0.40 5.62
CA ALA A 122 15.48 0.52 6.94
C ALA A 122 16.29 -0.74 7.30
N LYS A 123 15.77 -1.93 6.99
CA LYS A 123 16.46 -3.20 7.23
C LYS A 123 17.68 -3.38 6.31
N ALA A 124 17.57 -3.01 5.04
CA ALA A 124 18.67 -3.07 4.08
C ALA A 124 19.82 -2.12 4.49
N VAL A 125 19.49 -0.89 4.89
CA VAL A 125 20.46 0.09 5.40
C VAL A 125 21.13 -0.42 6.66
N ARG A 126 20.37 -0.95 7.63
CA ARG A 126 20.94 -1.52 8.87
C ARG A 126 21.92 -2.66 8.58
N LYS A 127 21.59 -3.54 7.63
CA LYS A 127 22.48 -4.64 7.23
C LYS A 127 23.78 -4.13 6.60
N ARG A 128 23.72 -3.10 5.76
CA ARG A 128 24.90 -2.46 5.16
C ARG A 128 25.78 -1.80 6.23
N ALA A 129 25.17 -1.04 7.15
CA ALA A 129 25.88 -0.39 8.24
C ALA A 129 26.59 -1.41 9.16
N PHE A 130 25.93 -2.53 9.48
CA PHE A 130 26.52 -3.61 10.27
C PHE A 130 27.75 -4.23 9.58
N ILE A 131 27.68 -4.48 8.27
CA ILE A 131 28.80 -5.04 7.50
C ILE A 131 29.99 -4.07 7.49
N SER A 132 29.75 -2.76 7.27
CA SER A 132 30.82 -1.77 7.28
C SER A 132 31.51 -1.66 8.65
N THR A 133 30.75 -1.65 9.74
CA THR A 133 31.33 -1.58 11.09
C THR A 133 32.10 -2.84 11.44
N GLY A 134 31.59 -4.02 11.08
CA GLY A 134 32.28 -5.30 11.28
C GLY A 134 33.62 -5.41 10.55
N MET A 135 33.68 -4.89 9.31
CA MET A 135 34.94 -4.80 8.55
C MET A 135 35.94 -3.84 9.20
N ILE A 136 35.50 -2.67 9.68
CA ILE A 136 36.36 -1.69 10.36
C ILE A 136 36.93 -2.26 11.67
N THR A 137 36.12 -2.97 12.46
CA THR A 137 36.58 -3.56 13.72
C THR A 137 37.52 -4.75 13.54
N ASN A 138 37.42 -5.50 12.44
CA ASN A 138 38.36 -6.58 12.14
C ASN A 138 39.66 -6.06 11.51
N GLY A 139 39.61 -4.99 10.71
CA GLY A 139 40.81 -4.34 10.16
C GLY A 139 41.63 -3.51 11.17
N LEU A 140 41.12 -3.30 12.39
CA LEU A 140 41.84 -2.65 13.50
C LEU A 140 42.47 -3.67 14.48
N LYS A 141 42.31 -4.97 14.23
CA LYS A 141 42.87 -6.07 15.04
C LYS A 141 44.07 -6.75 14.38
N GLU A 142 44.50 -6.28 13.22
CA GLU A 142 45.77 -6.61 12.56
C GLU A 142 46.72 -5.41 12.65
#